data_AF-A0A0C9RD41-F1
#
_entry.id   AF-A0A0C9RD41-F1
#
_cell.length_a   1.000
_cell.length_b   1.000
_cell.length_c   1.000
_cell.angle_alpha   90.00
_cell.angle_beta   90.00
_cell.angle_gamma   90.00
#
_symmetry.space_group_name_H-M   'P 1'
#
loop_
_entity.id
_entity.type
_entity.pdbx_description
1 polymer ?
#
loop_
_entity_poly.entity_id
_entity_poly.type
_entity_poly.pdbx_seq_one_letter_code
_entity_poly.pdbx_strand_id
1 'polypeptide(L)'
;MFRVAEEFYLSLNLSALPPEFWAGSVIADPGDRPLICQASAWDFCNRIDYRIKMCTKVTMKDLITVHHEMAHIQYFLRYSHLPREFRDGANPGFHEAVGEAVALSIGTPKHLQTLGLANKYIDEPEADINYLFSLAMEKLPLLPFSIAVDRWRWDIFKGVVTREEYNCHWHRLMELYAGIKPPVLRSEDDFDPGAKYHVPANVPYIRNFVAGVLQFQLYRGLCQAAGQRFMNDPRRPLHKCDFYRSPEAGAVLRRLMEKGSSRPWQDTLQESIGEFRLDGNAVREYFRPLEDWLRTENLRSGEVVGWSYDGDYCKRSIETAGLQVYGSGFYYNSANSWGTSGLTAILLLSILFLF
;
A
#
# COMPACT_ATOMS: atom_id res chain seq x y z
N MET A 1 21.89 -14.36 -0.77
CA MET A 1 20.71 -13.49 -0.95
C MET A 1 21.07 -12.22 -1.71
N PHE A 2 21.81 -11.26 -1.13
CA PHE A 2 22.18 -10.02 -1.84
C PHE A 2 22.90 -10.23 -3.18
N ARG A 3 23.86 -11.16 -3.27
CA ARG A 3 24.51 -11.48 -4.55
C ARG A 3 23.56 -12.11 -5.59
N VAL A 4 22.57 -12.87 -5.13
CA VAL A 4 21.54 -13.45 -6.02
C VAL A 4 20.65 -12.32 -6.54
N ALA A 5 20.29 -11.37 -5.68
CA ALA A 5 19.55 -10.18 -6.10
C ALA A 5 20.36 -9.28 -7.04
N GLU A 6 21.67 -9.10 -6.81
CA GLU A 6 22.53 -8.38 -7.76
C GLU A 6 22.53 -9.05 -9.14
N GLU A 7 22.68 -10.37 -9.18
CA GLU A 7 22.65 -11.15 -10.42
C GLU A 7 21.31 -11.00 -11.14
N PHE A 8 20.18 -10.97 -10.43
CA PHE A 8 18.88 -10.66 -11.01
C PHE A 8 18.90 -9.34 -11.78
N TYR A 9 19.38 -8.25 -11.18
CA TYR A 9 19.42 -6.94 -11.86
C TYR A 9 20.42 -6.92 -13.02
N LEU A 10 21.59 -7.55 -12.86
CA LEU A 10 22.56 -7.70 -13.95
C LEU A 10 21.96 -8.44 -15.15
N SER A 11 21.16 -9.48 -14.89
CA SER A 11 20.46 -10.24 -15.93
C SER A 11 19.47 -9.40 -16.76
N LEU A 12 18.97 -8.31 -16.18
CA LEU A 12 18.11 -7.32 -16.84
C LEU A 12 18.93 -6.22 -17.55
N ASN A 13 20.25 -6.37 -17.66
CA ASN A 13 21.14 -5.34 -18.18
C ASN A 13 21.03 -4.03 -17.37
N LEU A 14 20.92 -4.15 -16.04
CA LEU A 14 21.04 -3.04 -15.10
C LEU A 14 22.45 -2.98 -14.50
N SER A 15 22.70 -2.01 -13.64
CA SER A 15 24.06 -1.68 -13.19
C SER A 15 24.47 -2.61 -12.06
N ALA A 16 25.74 -3.01 -12.04
CA ALA A 16 26.34 -3.61 -10.84
C ALA A 16 26.27 -2.63 -9.67
N LEU A 17 26.27 -3.17 -8.45
CA LEU A 17 26.30 -2.32 -7.26
C LEU A 17 27.72 -1.77 -7.04
N PRO A 18 27.85 -0.51 -6.57
CA PRO A 18 29.16 0.07 -6.31
C PRO A 18 29.86 -0.62 -5.13
N PRO A 19 31.21 -0.64 -5.08
CA PRO A 19 31.96 -1.22 -3.96
C PRO A 19 31.56 -0.67 -2.59
N GLU A 20 31.21 0.62 -2.53
CA GLU A 20 30.77 1.33 -1.33
C GLU A 20 29.48 0.73 -0.75
N PHE A 21 28.59 0.22 -1.60
CA PHE A 21 27.39 -0.49 -1.14
C PHE A 21 27.76 -1.70 -0.29
N TRP A 22 28.72 -2.51 -0.76
CA TRP A 22 29.15 -3.73 -0.07
C TRP A 22 29.93 -3.43 1.20
N ALA A 23 30.72 -2.34 1.20
CA ALA A 23 31.49 -1.92 2.36
C ALA A 23 30.63 -1.25 3.45
N GLY A 24 29.59 -0.51 3.04
CA GLY A 24 28.82 0.36 3.94
C GLY A 24 27.48 -0.20 4.42
N SER A 25 26.89 -1.18 3.71
CA SER A 25 25.57 -1.72 4.04
C SER A 25 25.58 -2.62 5.29
N VAL A 26 24.50 -2.56 6.06
CA VAL A 26 24.24 -3.47 7.18
C VAL A 26 23.25 -4.51 6.70
N ILE A 27 23.76 -5.67 6.29
CA ILE A 27 22.98 -6.77 5.70
C ILE A 27 22.68 -7.91 6.68
N ALA A 28 23.16 -7.81 7.91
CA ALA A 28 22.89 -8.73 9.01
C ALA A 28 22.93 -7.94 10.32
N ASP A 29 22.24 -8.42 11.35
CA ASP A 29 22.33 -7.83 12.68
C ASP A 29 23.75 -8.02 13.25
N PRO A 30 24.49 -6.93 13.55
CA PRO A 30 25.85 -7.04 14.07
C PRO A 30 25.89 -7.54 15.52
N GLY A 31 24.78 -7.47 16.28
CA GLY A 31 24.70 -7.92 17.67
C GLY A 31 25.47 -7.08 18.70
N ASP A 32 26.20 -6.05 18.27
CA ASP A 32 27.05 -5.19 19.11
C ASP A 32 26.38 -3.87 19.52
N ARG A 33 25.23 -3.54 18.93
CA ARG A 33 24.52 -2.27 19.16
C ARG A 33 23.02 -2.39 18.86
N PRO A 34 22.17 -1.56 19.49
CA PRO A 34 20.76 -1.48 19.12
C PRO A 34 20.63 -0.98 17.68
N LEU A 35 19.78 -1.64 16.89
CA LEU A 35 19.54 -1.31 15.49
C LEU A 35 18.04 -1.33 15.19
N ILE A 36 17.57 -0.37 14.40
CA ILE A 36 16.22 -0.42 13.84
C ILE A 36 16.24 -1.45 12.71
N CYS A 37 15.69 -2.64 12.95
CA CYS A 37 15.75 -3.75 11.98
C CYS A 37 14.82 -3.63 10.78
N GLN A 38 13.91 -2.64 10.75
CA GLN A 38 13.08 -2.38 9.59
C GLN A 38 13.97 -2.14 8.35
N ALA A 39 13.73 -2.92 7.29
CA ALA A 39 14.46 -2.81 6.03
C ALA A 39 14.32 -1.39 5.46
N SER A 40 15.41 -0.89 4.88
CA SER A 40 15.46 0.45 4.30
C SER A 40 16.68 0.58 3.38
N ALA A 41 16.49 1.26 2.26
CA ALA A 41 17.53 1.69 1.34
C ALA A 41 17.82 3.19 1.49
N TRP A 42 19.08 3.57 1.33
CA TRP A 42 19.58 4.92 1.61
C TRP A 42 20.43 5.46 0.46
N ASP A 43 20.09 6.64 -0.03
CA ASP A 43 20.93 7.47 -0.92
C ASP A 43 21.60 8.58 -0.08
N PHE A 44 22.92 8.57 0.01
CA PHE A 44 23.70 9.60 0.73
C PHE A 44 23.88 10.89 -0.08
N CYS A 45 23.25 10.97 -1.25
CA CYS A 45 23.14 12.15 -2.12
C CYS A 45 24.47 12.66 -2.69
N ASN A 46 25.54 11.89 -2.53
CA ASN A 46 26.90 12.23 -2.99
C ASN A 46 27.29 11.56 -4.32
N ARG A 47 26.36 10.81 -4.96
CA ARG A 47 26.56 10.06 -6.22
C ARG A 47 27.50 8.86 -6.11
N ILE A 48 27.93 8.50 -4.92
CA ILE A 48 28.94 7.47 -4.66
C ILE A 48 28.37 6.40 -3.73
N ASP A 49 27.72 6.83 -2.65
CA ASP A 49 27.37 5.99 -1.52
C ASP A 49 25.87 5.72 -1.44
N TYR A 50 25.53 4.43 -1.56
CA TYR A 50 24.18 3.90 -1.53
C TYR A 50 24.19 2.65 -0.65
N ARG A 51 23.26 2.53 0.31
CA ARG A 51 23.33 1.47 1.32
C ARG A 51 21.98 0.86 1.63
N ILE A 52 21.99 -0.39 2.06
CA ILE A 52 20.84 -1.04 2.69
C ILE A 52 21.13 -1.26 4.18
N LYS A 53 20.10 -1.11 5.00
CA LYS A 53 20.08 -1.51 6.40
C LYS A 53 18.92 -2.48 6.64
N MET A 54 19.24 -3.76 6.82
CA MET A 54 18.29 -4.85 7.02
C MET A 54 18.88 -5.92 7.96
N CYS A 55 18.12 -6.36 8.95
CA CYS A 55 18.46 -7.52 9.79
C CYS A 55 18.07 -8.83 9.09
N THR A 56 18.77 -9.17 8.01
CA THR A 56 18.39 -10.28 7.13
C THR A 56 18.49 -11.64 7.81
N LYS A 57 17.41 -12.41 7.71
CA LYS A 57 17.30 -13.82 8.08
C LYS A 57 17.23 -14.68 6.83
N VAL A 58 17.65 -15.95 6.95
CA VAL A 58 17.61 -16.90 5.82
C VAL A 58 16.18 -17.43 5.65
N THR A 59 15.32 -16.63 5.03
CA THR A 59 13.91 -16.98 4.74
C THR A 59 13.49 -16.54 3.34
N MET A 60 12.43 -17.13 2.80
CA MET A 60 11.85 -16.70 1.51
C MET A 60 11.37 -15.25 1.56
N LYS A 61 10.75 -14.84 2.67
CA LYS A 61 10.30 -13.47 2.88
C LYS A 61 11.45 -12.48 2.71
N ASP A 62 12.55 -12.74 3.41
CA ASP A 62 13.72 -11.86 3.35
C ASP A 62 14.43 -11.93 2.01
N LEU A 63 14.35 -13.05 1.27
CA LEU A 63 14.87 -13.12 -0.11
C LEU A 63 14.11 -12.13 -1.01
N ILE A 64 12.78 -12.11 -0.91
CA ILE A 64 11.91 -11.18 -1.65
C ILE A 64 12.18 -9.74 -1.20
N THR A 65 12.26 -9.48 0.11
CA THR A 65 12.57 -8.14 0.65
C THR A 65 13.94 -7.65 0.19
N VAL A 66 14.97 -8.50 0.13
CA VAL A 66 16.29 -8.10 -0.40
C VAL A 66 16.18 -7.62 -1.85
N HIS A 67 15.38 -8.27 -2.69
CA HIS A 67 15.15 -7.79 -4.05
C HIS A 67 14.37 -6.47 -4.04
N HIS A 68 13.31 -6.34 -3.25
CA HIS A 68 12.58 -5.07 -3.10
C HIS A 68 13.54 -3.91 -2.74
N GLU A 69 14.38 -4.07 -1.71
CA GLU A 69 15.30 -3.02 -1.26
C GLU A 69 16.39 -2.72 -2.30
N MET A 70 16.87 -3.74 -3.01
CA MET A 70 17.83 -3.54 -4.09
C MET A 70 17.22 -2.81 -5.30
N ALA A 71 15.89 -2.89 -5.50
CA ALA A 71 15.21 -2.08 -6.50
C ALA A 71 15.31 -0.59 -6.19
N HIS A 72 15.20 -0.20 -4.92
CA HIS A 72 15.43 1.20 -4.50
C HIS A 72 16.85 1.65 -4.81
N ILE A 73 17.85 0.81 -4.54
CA ILE A 73 19.25 1.12 -4.88
C ILE A 73 19.44 1.28 -6.39
N GLN A 74 18.84 0.40 -7.20
CA GLN A 74 18.88 0.55 -8.66
C GLN A 74 18.21 1.85 -9.12
N TYR A 75 17.11 2.25 -8.49
CA TYR A 75 16.47 3.54 -8.76
C TYR A 75 17.41 4.70 -8.44
N PHE A 76 18.04 4.68 -7.26
CA PHE A 76 19.02 5.69 -6.84
C PHE A 76 20.17 5.85 -7.84
N LEU A 77 20.72 4.73 -8.29
CA LEU A 77 21.79 4.71 -9.28
C LEU A 77 21.35 5.32 -10.62
N ARG A 78 20.09 5.10 -11.04
CA ARG A 78 19.59 5.57 -12.35
C ARG A 78 19.43 7.08 -12.42
N TYR A 79 18.82 7.70 -11.41
CA TYR A 79 18.64 9.15 -11.40
C TYR A 79 19.83 9.92 -10.79
N SER A 80 20.90 9.24 -10.39
CA SER A 80 22.07 9.84 -9.71
C SER A 80 22.72 11.00 -10.48
N HIS A 81 22.58 11.02 -11.81
CA HIS A 81 23.09 12.05 -12.70
C HIS A 81 22.27 13.35 -12.69
N LEU A 82 21.02 13.31 -12.21
CA LEU A 82 20.13 14.47 -12.16
C LEU A 82 20.53 15.47 -11.05
N PRO A 83 20.06 16.74 -11.13
CA PRO A 83 20.09 17.69 -10.02
C PRO A 83 19.47 17.09 -8.75
N ARG A 84 19.90 17.57 -7.57
CA ARG A 84 19.51 16.98 -6.27
C ARG A 84 18.00 16.96 -6.06
N GLU A 85 17.34 17.98 -6.57
CA GLU A 85 15.90 18.23 -6.50
C GLU A 85 15.10 17.19 -7.27
N PHE A 86 15.71 16.55 -8.28
CA PHE A 86 15.07 15.54 -9.12
C PHE A 86 15.43 14.10 -8.76
N ARG A 87 16.21 13.89 -7.68
CA ARG A 87 16.60 12.57 -7.17
C ARG A 87 15.57 12.03 -6.19
N ASP A 88 14.41 11.73 -6.73
CA ASP A 88 13.33 11.03 -6.06
C ASP A 88 12.52 10.30 -7.15
N GLY A 89 11.61 9.43 -6.76
CA GLY A 89 10.68 8.81 -7.69
C GLY A 89 9.74 9.84 -8.31
N ALA A 90 9.20 9.53 -9.50
CA ALA A 90 8.29 10.44 -10.21
C ALA A 90 7.09 10.90 -9.37
N ASN A 91 6.63 10.04 -8.45
CA ASN A 91 5.87 10.41 -7.26
C ASN A 91 6.18 9.42 -6.12
N PRO A 92 5.73 9.67 -4.86
CA PRO A 92 6.07 8.81 -3.73
C PRO A 92 5.70 7.32 -3.89
N GLY A 93 4.74 6.98 -4.75
CA GLY A 93 4.36 5.60 -5.02
C GLY A 93 5.28 4.86 -6.01
N PHE A 94 6.07 5.57 -6.83
CA PHE A 94 6.92 4.92 -7.84
C PHE A 94 8.09 4.13 -7.23
N HIS A 95 8.72 4.66 -6.18
CA HIS A 95 9.80 3.95 -5.47
C HIS A 95 9.31 2.59 -4.99
N GLU A 96 8.22 2.59 -4.23
CA GLU A 96 7.60 1.37 -3.69
C GLU A 96 7.08 0.46 -4.83
N ALA A 97 6.41 1.01 -5.84
CA ALA A 97 5.82 0.21 -6.93
C ALA A 97 6.87 -0.59 -7.71
N VAL A 98 8.06 -0.02 -7.94
CA VAL A 98 9.16 -0.71 -8.66
C VAL A 98 9.69 -1.87 -7.82
N GLY A 99 9.92 -1.65 -6.52
CA GLY A 99 10.35 -2.72 -5.59
C GLY A 99 9.33 -3.86 -5.51
N GLU A 100 8.05 -3.50 -5.37
CA GLU A 100 6.95 -4.47 -5.31
C GLU A 100 6.76 -5.24 -6.64
N ALA A 101 6.89 -4.58 -7.80
CA ALA A 101 6.80 -5.24 -9.09
C ALA A 101 7.94 -6.27 -9.29
N VAL A 102 9.15 -5.97 -8.82
CA VAL A 102 10.25 -6.95 -8.82
C VAL A 102 9.95 -8.09 -7.87
N ALA A 103 9.48 -7.79 -6.66
CA ALA A 103 9.11 -8.80 -5.67
C ALA A 103 8.09 -9.82 -6.19
N LEU A 104 7.12 -9.40 -7.02
CA LEU A 104 6.17 -10.30 -7.68
C LEU A 104 6.87 -11.36 -8.56
N SER A 105 7.86 -10.96 -9.36
CA SER A 105 8.63 -11.88 -10.22
C SER A 105 9.39 -12.92 -9.40
N ILE A 106 10.07 -12.45 -8.34
CA ILE A 106 10.91 -13.29 -7.46
C ILE A 106 10.07 -14.28 -6.64
N GLY A 107 8.87 -13.86 -6.25
CA GLY A 107 7.93 -14.68 -5.48
C GLY A 107 7.27 -15.79 -6.31
N THR A 108 7.48 -15.86 -7.62
CA THR A 108 6.86 -16.90 -8.45
C THR A 108 7.50 -18.27 -8.23
N PRO A 109 6.71 -19.36 -8.28
CA PRO A 109 7.25 -20.73 -8.23
C PRO A 109 8.31 -21.00 -9.31
N LYS A 110 8.12 -20.42 -10.51
CA LYS A 110 9.04 -20.51 -11.64
C LYS A 110 10.42 -19.91 -11.32
N HIS A 111 10.45 -18.76 -10.66
CA HIS A 111 11.71 -18.12 -10.28
C HIS A 111 12.46 -18.94 -9.22
N LEU A 112 11.75 -19.38 -8.17
CA LEU A 112 12.35 -20.20 -7.10
C LEU A 112 12.97 -21.50 -7.63
N GLN A 113 12.38 -22.10 -8.66
CA GLN A 113 12.97 -23.27 -9.34
C GLN A 113 14.21 -22.94 -10.14
N THR A 114 14.20 -21.80 -10.83
CA THR A 114 15.37 -21.32 -11.57
C THR A 114 16.57 -21.11 -10.63
N LEU A 115 16.30 -20.71 -9.38
CA LEU A 115 17.30 -20.61 -8.31
C LEU A 115 17.67 -21.96 -7.64
N GLY A 116 17.01 -23.06 -8.00
CA GLY A 116 17.20 -24.37 -7.37
C GLY A 116 16.66 -24.48 -5.94
N LEU A 117 15.74 -23.59 -5.53
CA LEU A 117 15.15 -23.54 -4.18
C LEU A 117 13.83 -24.32 -4.08
N ALA A 118 13.27 -24.77 -5.20
CA ALA A 118 12.07 -25.60 -5.26
C ALA A 118 12.31 -26.80 -6.20
N ASN A 119 12.05 -28.01 -5.71
CA ASN A 119 12.40 -29.26 -6.40
C ASN A 119 11.36 -29.76 -7.41
N LYS A 120 10.10 -29.30 -7.32
CA LYS A 120 8.99 -29.78 -8.15
C LYS A 120 8.21 -28.58 -8.72
N TYR A 121 8.03 -28.56 -10.04
CA TYR A 121 7.06 -27.71 -10.71
C TYR A 121 5.68 -28.34 -10.58
N ILE A 122 4.85 -27.70 -9.75
CA ILE A 122 3.45 -28.06 -9.58
C ILE A 122 2.66 -27.06 -10.43
N ASP A 123 2.39 -27.45 -11.68
CA ASP A 123 1.55 -26.68 -12.61
C ASP A 123 0.10 -27.12 -12.49
N GLU A 124 -0.42 -27.07 -11.26
CA GLU A 124 -1.78 -27.51 -10.95
C GLU A 124 -2.63 -26.28 -10.61
N PRO A 125 -3.85 -26.16 -11.16
CA PRO A 125 -4.74 -25.03 -10.87
C PRO A 125 -4.95 -24.80 -9.37
N GLU A 126 -5.02 -25.86 -8.57
CA GLU A 126 -5.18 -25.79 -7.12
C GLU A 126 -3.97 -25.13 -6.43
N ALA A 127 -2.76 -25.40 -6.92
CA ALA A 127 -1.54 -24.76 -6.44
C ALA A 127 -1.51 -23.27 -6.80
N ASP A 128 -1.98 -22.91 -8.00
CA ASP A 128 -2.12 -21.51 -8.40
C ASP A 128 -3.11 -20.76 -7.50
N ILE A 129 -4.24 -21.37 -7.15
CA ILE A 129 -5.22 -20.77 -6.22
C ILE A 129 -4.59 -20.57 -4.84
N ASN A 130 -3.87 -21.55 -4.30
CA ASN A 130 -3.18 -21.41 -3.00
C ASN A 130 -2.15 -20.28 -3.00
N TYR A 131 -1.35 -20.18 -4.07
CA TYR A 131 -0.38 -19.11 -4.25
C TYR A 131 -1.07 -17.74 -4.35
N LEU A 132 -2.07 -17.62 -5.23
CA LEU A 132 -2.81 -16.39 -5.44
C LEU A 132 -3.54 -15.95 -4.17
N PHE A 133 -4.13 -16.86 -3.40
CA PHE A 133 -4.80 -16.55 -2.14
C PHE A 133 -3.80 -16.04 -1.11
N SER A 134 -2.64 -16.70 -0.98
CA SER A 134 -1.57 -16.27 -0.06
C SER A 134 -1.06 -14.87 -0.40
N LEU A 135 -0.82 -14.60 -1.68
CA LEU A 135 -0.40 -13.27 -2.14
C LEU A 135 -1.52 -12.23 -2.01
N ALA A 136 -2.77 -12.61 -2.28
CA ALA A 136 -3.92 -11.74 -2.12
C ALA A 136 -4.07 -11.28 -0.68
N MET A 137 -3.89 -12.17 0.30
CA MET A 137 -3.93 -11.83 1.73
C MET A 137 -2.81 -10.86 2.14
N GLU A 138 -1.66 -10.89 1.47
CA GLU A 138 -0.58 -9.93 1.71
C GLU A 138 -0.87 -8.57 1.06
N LYS A 139 -1.33 -8.56 -0.20
CA LYS A 139 -1.40 -7.33 -1.03
C LYS A 139 -2.76 -6.63 -0.97
N LEU A 140 -3.87 -7.36 -1.02
CA LEU A 140 -5.21 -6.78 -1.20
C LEU A 140 -5.76 -6.12 0.08
N PRO A 141 -5.69 -6.72 1.29
CA PRO A 141 -6.13 -6.06 2.54
C PRO A 141 -5.35 -4.79 2.85
N LEU A 142 -4.11 -4.68 2.37
CA LEU A 142 -3.30 -3.48 2.55
C LEU A 142 -3.88 -2.27 1.80
N LEU A 143 -4.59 -2.45 0.69
CA LEU A 143 -5.17 -1.36 -0.09
C LEU A 143 -6.21 -0.55 0.71
N PRO A 144 -7.32 -1.14 1.21
CA PRO A 144 -8.31 -0.40 2.01
C PRO A 144 -7.70 0.14 3.31
N PHE A 145 -6.81 -0.61 3.95
CA PHE A 145 -6.09 -0.12 5.13
C PHE A 145 -5.29 1.15 4.79
N SER A 146 -4.53 1.13 3.69
CA SER A 146 -3.63 2.24 3.35
C SER A 146 -4.36 3.54 3.06
N ILE A 147 -5.49 3.47 2.34
CA ILE A 147 -6.30 4.66 2.07
C ILE A 147 -7.01 5.16 3.35
N ALA A 148 -7.44 4.26 4.23
CA ALA A 148 -8.06 4.64 5.51
C ALA A 148 -7.09 5.41 6.42
N VAL A 149 -5.82 5.00 6.50
CA VAL A 149 -4.80 5.70 7.31
C VAL A 149 -4.62 7.15 6.88
N ASP A 150 -4.38 7.40 5.60
CA ASP A 150 -4.16 8.78 5.14
C ASP A 150 -5.47 9.55 5.02
N ARG A 151 -6.63 8.90 4.80
CA ARG A 151 -7.94 9.54 4.93
C ARG A 151 -8.15 10.11 6.32
N TRP A 152 -7.84 9.33 7.36
CA TRP A 152 -7.88 9.77 8.76
C TRP A 152 -7.00 11.01 8.99
N ARG A 153 -5.75 10.99 8.50
CA ARG A 153 -4.84 12.15 8.60
C ARG A 153 -5.37 13.37 7.86
N TRP A 154 -5.89 13.19 6.64
CA TRP A 154 -6.41 14.29 5.85
C TRP A 154 -7.65 14.93 6.47
N ASP A 155 -8.55 14.13 7.04
CA ASP A 155 -9.73 14.65 7.73
C ASP A 155 -9.33 15.49 8.95
N ILE A 156 -8.29 15.08 9.69
CA ILE A 156 -7.70 15.87 10.78
C ILE A 156 -7.04 17.15 10.26
N PHE A 157 -6.17 17.05 9.24
CA PHE A 157 -5.46 18.21 8.69
C PHE A 157 -6.39 19.25 8.06
N LYS A 158 -7.55 18.83 7.57
CA LYS A 158 -8.60 19.73 7.06
C LYS A 158 -9.49 20.32 8.16
N GLY A 159 -9.36 19.86 9.41
CA GLY A 159 -10.24 20.25 10.51
C GLY A 159 -11.66 19.68 10.42
N VAL A 160 -11.87 18.63 9.62
CA VAL A 160 -13.17 17.92 9.55
C VAL A 160 -13.42 17.14 10.84
N VAL A 161 -12.36 16.66 11.48
CA VAL A 161 -12.39 15.86 12.70
C VAL A 161 -11.60 16.58 13.78
N THR A 162 -12.23 16.79 14.94
CA THR A 162 -11.60 17.43 16.09
C THR A 162 -10.92 16.41 16.99
N ARG A 163 -10.10 16.89 17.94
CA ARG A 163 -9.32 16.03 18.85
C ARG A 163 -10.20 15.05 19.63
N GLU A 164 -11.43 15.44 19.93
CA GLU A 164 -12.42 14.67 20.68
C GLU A 164 -12.98 13.47 19.89
N GLU A 165 -12.58 13.29 18.63
CA GLU A 165 -13.05 12.20 17.77
C GLU A 165 -11.92 11.45 17.06
N TYR A 166 -10.65 11.68 17.43
CA TYR A 166 -9.51 11.12 16.73
C TYR A 166 -9.54 9.59 16.72
N ASN A 167 -9.77 8.95 17.86
CA ASN A 167 -9.69 7.51 17.97
C ASN A 167 -10.93 6.83 17.38
N CYS A 168 -12.12 7.37 17.63
CA CYS A 168 -13.35 6.80 17.10
C CYS A 168 -13.48 7.03 15.59
N HIS A 169 -12.98 8.15 15.04
CA HIS A 169 -12.88 8.33 13.59
C HIS A 169 -11.96 7.31 12.93
N TRP A 170 -10.84 6.96 13.58
CA TRP A 170 -9.96 5.91 13.10
C TRP A 170 -10.70 4.57 12.94
N HIS A 171 -11.41 4.12 13.98
CA HIS A 171 -12.16 2.86 13.93
C HIS A 171 -13.32 2.89 12.92
N ARG A 172 -14.03 4.02 12.80
CA ARG A 172 -15.06 4.21 11.75
C ARG A 172 -14.49 4.03 10.34
N LEU A 173 -13.30 4.57 10.06
CA LEU A 173 -12.66 4.41 8.76
C LEU A 173 -12.15 2.98 8.52
N MET A 174 -11.64 2.31 9.56
CA MET A 174 -11.19 0.92 9.47
C MET A 174 -12.35 -0.04 9.18
N GLU A 175 -13.50 0.17 9.82
CA GLU A 175 -14.72 -0.58 9.50
C GLU A 175 -15.21 -0.25 8.08
N LEU A 176 -15.31 1.03 7.73
CA LEU A 176 -15.84 1.47 6.42
C LEU A 176 -15.05 0.91 5.24
N TYR A 177 -13.72 0.95 5.30
CA TYR A 177 -12.87 0.54 4.18
C TYR A 177 -12.45 -0.93 4.25
N ALA A 178 -12.13 -1.45 5.44
CA ALA A 178 -11.51 -2.76 5.60
C ALA A 178 -12.40 -3.80 6.32
N GLY A 179 -13.56 -3.41 6.86
CA GLY A 179 -14.47 -4.33 7.53
C GLY A 179 -13.91 -4.95 8.80
N ILE A 180 -13.01 -4.25 9.49
CA ILE A 180 -12.39 -4.71 10.73
C ILE A 180 -12.80 -3.84 11.92
N LYS A 181 -12.80 -4.44 13.11
CA LYS A 181 -13.11 -3.78 14.38
C LYS A 181 -12.10 -4.15 15.46
N PRO A 182 -11.91 -3.29 16.48
CA PRO A 182 -11.08 -3.65 17.62
C PRO A 182 -11.70 -4.82 18.40
N PRO A 183 -10.88 -5.69 19.05
CA PRO A 183 -11.38 -6.84 19.79
C PRO A 183 -12.01 -6.47 21.14
N VAL A 184 -11.81 -5.23 21.59
CA VAL A 184 -12.37 -4.67 22.83
C VAL A 184 -12.88 -3.26 22.56
N LEU A 185 -13.84 -2.82 23.38
CA LEU A 185 -14.35 -1.45 23.31
C LEU A 185 -13.20 -0.45 23.54
N ARG A 186 -13.13 0.57 22.69
CA ARG A 186 -12.14 1.66 22.77
C ARG A 186 -12.81 2.96 23.21
N SER A 187 -12.02 3.95 23.60
CA SER A 187 -12.51 5.32 23.78
C SER A 187 -11.56 6.37 23.21
N GLU A 188 -11.92 7.64 23.36
CA GLU A 188 -11.04 8.78 23.07
C GLU A 188 -9.96 8.99 24.15
N ASP A 189 -9.99 8.20 25.23
CA ASP A 189 -8.87 8.08 26.17
C ASP A 189 -7.74 7.22 25.57
N ASP A 190 -8.04 6.42 24.53
CA ASP A 190 -7.08 5.68 23.73
C ASP A 190 -6.60 6.48 22.51
N PHE A 191 -5.46 6.10 21.93
CA PHE A 191 -4.96 6.65 20.67
C PHE A 191 -4.31 5.56 19.80
N ASP A 192 -5.15 4.70 19.23
CA ASP A 192 -4.75 3.56 18.39
C ASP A 192 -3.99 3.91 17.09
N PRO A 193 -4.28 5.02 16.37
CA PRO A 193 -3.46 5.39 15.21
C PRO A 193 -1.97 5.58 15.56
N GLY A 194 -1.65 5.94 16.81
CA GLY A 194 -0.27 6.04 17.30
C GLY A 194 0.51 4.73 17.28
N ALA A 195 -0.17 3.57 17.26
CA ALA A 195 0.47 2.26 17.21
C ALA A 195 1.00 1.89 15.81
N LYS A 196 0.61 2.62 14.75
CA LYS A 196 1.10 2.39 13.39
C LYS A 196 2.31 3.27 13.10
N TYR A 197 3.53 2.72 13.08
CA TYR A 197 4.83 3.43 12.86
C TYR A 197 4.81 4.69 11.98
N HIS A 198 4.12 4.64 10.84
CA HIS A 198 4.11 5.73 9.87
C HIS A 198 3.39 6.99 10.37
N VAL A 199 2.45 6.83 11.31
CA VAL A 199 1.72 7.94 11.94
C VAL A 199 2.66 8.75 12.85
N PRO A 200 3.30 8.19 13.91
CA PRO A 200 4.24 8.95 14.74
C PRO A 200 5.53 9.34 14.01
N ALA A 201 5.95 8.59 12.98
CA ALA A 201 7.10 8.97 12.15
C ALA A 201 6.77 10.04 11.08
N ASN A 202 5.52 10.52 11.03
CA ASN A 202 5.02 11.50 10.05
C ASN A 202 5.32 11.13 8.58
N VAL A 203 5.25 9.84 8.24
CA VAL A 203 5.50 9.33 6.89
C VAL A 203 4.16 9.22 6.15
N PRO A 204 3.95 9.91 5.01
CA PRO A 204 2.75 9.75 4.18
C PRO A 204 2.48 8.30 3.81
N TYR A 205 1.29 7.77 4.09
CA TYR A 205 0.96 6.35 3.89
C TYR A 205 0.32 6.07 2.52
N ILE A 206 -0.19 7.09 1.84
CA ILE A 206 -0.80 7.01 0.50
C ILE A 206 0.13 6.40 -0.55
N ARG A 207 1.45 6.48 -0.34
CA ARG A 207 2.46 5.81 -1.18
C ARG A 207 2.18 4.31 -1.32
N ASN A 208 1.72 3.64 -0.25
CA ASN A 208 1.43 2.22 -0.23
C ASN A 208 0.17 1.88 -1.06
N PHE A 209 -0.84 2.75 -1.05
CA PHE A 209 -2.03 2.57 -1.88
C PHE A 209 -1.68 2.72 -3.37
N VAL A 210 -0.96 3.80 -3.72
CA VAL A 210 -0.53 4.05 -5.10
C VAL A 210 0.37 2.91 -5.59
N ALA A 211 1.35 2.50 -4.79
CA ALA A 211 2.22 1.38 -5.11
C ALA A 211 1.49 0.04 -5.17
N GLY A 212 0.50 -0.17 -4.29
CA GLY A 212 -0.37 -1.35 -4.27
C GLY A 212 -1.12 -1.56 -5.59
N VAL A 213 -1.48 -0.49 -6.29
CA VAL A 213 -2.10 -0.56 -7.62
C VAL A 213 -1.05 -0.54 -8.74
N LEU A 214 -0.12 0.41 -8.68
CA LEU A 214 0.87 0.67 -9.72
C LEU A 214 1.81 -0.52 -9.92
N GLN A 215 2.17 -1.26 -8.87
CA GLN A 215 3.05 -2.42 -8.97
C GLN A 215 2.54 -3.44 -10.00
N PHE A 216 1.22 -3.68 -10.07
CA PHE A 216 0.63 -4.63 -11.01
C PHE A 216 0.60 -4.07 -12.44
N GLN A 217 0.42 -2.76 -12.62
CA GLN A 217 0.52 -2.12 -13.94
C GLN A 217 1.96 -2.20 -14.46
N LEU A 218 2.95 -1.87 -13.63
CA LEU A 218 4.37 -1.98 -13.98
C LEU A 218 4.74 -3.43 -14.27
N TYR A 219 4.32 -4.37 -13.42
CA TYR A 219 4.55 -5.79 -13.60
C TYR A 219 3.98 -6.29 -14.93
N ARG A 220 2.75 -5.90 -15.28
CA ARG A 220 2.15 -6.21 -16.58
C ARG A 220 2.99 -5.69 -17.76
N GLY A 221 3.42 -4.43 -17.70
CA GLY A 221 4.29 -3.84 -18.73
C GLY A 221 5.64 -4.55 -18.85
N LEU A 222 6.25 -4.93 -17.73
CA LEU A 222 7.51 -5.69 -17.68
C LEU A 222 7.34 -7.09 -18.29
N CYS A 223 6.25 -7.77 -17.96
CA CYS A 223 5.94 -9.10 -18.48
C CYS A 223 5.63 -9.10 -19.98
N GLN A 224 4.98 -8.05 -20.48
CA GLN A 224 4.78 -7.84 -21.92
C GLN A 224 6.11 -7.61 -22.63
N ALA A 225 6.98 -6.75 -22.08
CA ALA A 225 8.31 -6.50 -22.64
C ALA A 225 9.19 -7.76 -22.65
N ALA A 226 9.09 -8.60 -21.61
CA ALA A 226 9.78 -9.89 -21.54
C ALA A 226 9.21 -10.97 -22.48
N GLY A 227 8.13 -10.67 -23.23
CA GLY A 227 7.45 -11.65 -24.07
C GLY A 227 6.78 -12.78 -23.28
N GLN A 228 6.62 -12.64 -21.96
CA GLN A 228 6.01 -13.66 -21.10
C GLN A 228 4.52 -13.45 -20.87
N ARG A 229 3.94 -12.36 -21.41
CA ARG A 229 2.50 -12.07 -21.39
C ARG A 229 2.03 -11.57 -22.76
N PHE A 230 0.93 -12.13 -23.26
CA PHE A 230 0.18 -11.62 -24.42
C PHE A 230 -1.29 -11.51 -24.05
N MET A 231 -1.92 -10.32 -24.19
CA MET A 231 -3.23 -9.99 -23.60
C MET A 231 -4.30 -11.10 -23.72
N ASN A 232 -4.28 -11.89 -24.80
CA ASN A 232 -5.29 -12.90 -25.11
C ASN A 232 -4.80 -14.36 -25.02
N ASP A 233 -3.63 -14.65 -24.44
CA ASP A 233 -3.15 -16.03 -24.27
C ASP A 233 -3.37 -16.53 -22.83
N PRO A 234 -4.41 -17.36 -22.58
CA PRO A 234 -4.65 -17.95 -21.26
C PRO A 234 -3.54 -18.90 -20.80
N ARG A 235 -2.66 -19.35 -21.71
CA ARG A 235 -1.49 -20.19 -21.37
C ARG A 235 -0.36 -19.38 -20.73
N ARG A 236 -0.47 -18.06 -20.71
CA ARG A 236 0.52 -17.15 -20.11
C ARG A 236 -0.19 -16.16 -19.17
N PRO A 237 -0.74 -16.66 -18.05
CA PRO A 237 -1.40 -15.80 -17.09
C PRO A 237 -0.37 -14.89 -16.40
N LEU A 238 -0.81 -13.69 -16.02
CA LEU A 238 0.09 -12.66 -15.49
C LEU A 238 0.82 -13.14 -14.22
N HIS A 239 0.15 -13.85 -13.33
CA HIS A 239 0.74 -14.35 -12.07
C HIS A 239 1.84 -15.41 -12.23
N LYS A 240 2.06 -15.96 -13.44
CA LYS A 240 3.15 -16.92 -13.75
C LYS A 240 4.35 -16.27 -14.46
N CYS A 241 4.27 -14.99 -14.77
CA CYS A 241 5.38 -14.28 -15.40
C CYS A 241 6.63 -14.30 -14.51
N ASP A 242 7.80 -14.45 -15.11
CA ASP A 242 9.08 -14.19 -14.45
C ASP A 242 10.02 -13.51 -15.45
N PHE A 243 10.23 -12.20 -15.31
CA PHE A 243 11.02 -11.44 -16.28
C PHE A 243 12.54 -11.51 -16.04
N TYR A 244 13.01 -12.41 -15.15
CA TYR A 244 14.44 -12.71 -14.99
C TYR A 244 15.11 -13.02 -16.33
N ARG A 245 16.33 -12.48 -16.55
CA ARG A 245 17.10 -12.58 -17.80
C ARG A 245 16.40 -11.99 -19.05
N SER A 246 15.55 -10.97 -18.88
CA SER A 246 15.04 -10.16 -19.99
C SER A 246 15.65 -8.75 -20.02
N PRO A 247 16.59 -8.47 -20.95
CA PRO A 247 17.10 -7.13 -21.20
C PRO A 247 16.01 -6.13 -21.61
N GLU A 248 14.92 -6.60 -22.23
CA GLU A 248 13.78 -5.80 -22.68
C GLU A 248 12.96 -5.29 -21.50
N ALA A 249 12.66 -6.15 -20.51
CA ALA A 249 12.05 -5.74 -19.25
C ALA A 249 12.97 -4.79 -18.48
N GLY A 250 14.28 -5.06 -18.48
CA GLY A 250 15.27 -4.13 -17.94
C GLY A 250 15.26 -2.76 -18.61
N ALA A 251 15.01 -2.67 -19.92
CA ALA A 251 14.87 -1.40 -20.63
C ALA A 251 13.65 -0.58 -20.14
N VAL A 252 12.54 -1.26 -19.81
CA VAL A 252 11.37 -0.62 -19.18
C VAL A 252 11.74 -0.06 -17.80
N LEU A 253 12.40 -0.87 -16.95
CA LEU A 253 12.87 -0.40 -15.64
C LEU A 253 13.80 0.80 -15.76
N ARG A 254 14.76 0.78 -16.70
CA ARG A 254 15.66 1.93 -16.95
C ARG A 254 14.87 3.20 -17.26
N ARG A 255 13.91 3.15 -18.19
CA ARG A 255 13.08 4.31 -18.57
C ARG A 255 12.25 4.84 -17.40
N LEU A 256 11.67 3.95 -16.59
CA LEU A 256 10.92 4.33 -15.39
C LEU A 256 11.78 5.07 -14.38
N MET A 257 13.03 4.63 -14.20
CA MET A 257 13.88 5.10 -13.10
C MET A 257 14.77 6.29 -13.45
N GLU A 258 15.21 6.43 -14.71
CA GLU A 258 16.23 7.41 -15.10
C GLU A 258 15.79 8.88 -14.99
N LYS A 259 14.48 9.14 -15.06
CA LYS A 259 13.94 10.51 -15.02
C LYS A 259 13.77 11.05 -13.61
N GLY A 260 13.82 10.19 -12.59
CA GLY A 260 13.51 10.58 -11.21
C GLY A 260 12.21 11.39 -11.13
N SER A 261 12.26 12.55 -10.47
CA SER A 261 11.12 13.49 -10.37
C SER A 261 11.21 14.68 -11.33
N SER A 262 12.05 14.60 -12.37
CA SER A 262 12.24 15.69 -13.35
C SER A 262 11.07 15.88 -14.32
N ARG A 263 10.14 14.93 -14.37
CA ARG A 263 8.97 14.94 -15.25
C ARG A 263 7.70 14.62 -14.46
N PRO A 264 6.52 15.07 -14.92
CA PRO A 264 5.25 14.55 -14.43
C PRO A 264 5.24 13.02 -14.48
N TRP A 265 4.70 12.39 -13.44
CA TRP A 265 4.73 10.93 -13.31
C TRP A 265 3.95 10.23 -14.42
N GLN A 266 2.93 10.90 -14.98
CA GLN A 266 2.13 10.37 -16.08
C GLN A 266 2.96 10.22 -17.36
N ASP A 267 3.84 11.18 -17.64
CA ASP A 267 4.74 11.13 -18.81
C ASP A 267 5.72 9.96 -18.65
N THR A 268 6.28 9.79 -17.45
CA THR A 268 7.19 8.68 -17.13
C THR A 268 6.50 7.32 -17.32
N LEU A 269 5.24 7.20 -16.91
CA LEU A 269 4.46 5.97 -17.09
C LEU A 269 4.16 5.71 -18.58
N GLN A 270 3.77 6.75 -19.31
CA GLN A 270 3.41 6.66 -20.72
C GLN A 270 4.60 6.27 -21.59
N GLU A 271 5.77 6.87 -21.35
CA GLU A 271 7.01 6.54 -22.06
C GLU A 271 7.52 5.13 -21.74
N SER A 272 7.23 4.64 -20.53
CA SER A 272 7.78 3.37 -20.07
C SER A 272 6.94 2.16 -20.47
N ILE A 273 5.63 2.24 -20.25
CA ILE A 273 4.69 1.12 -20.43
C ILE A 273 3.46 1.49 -21.29
N GLY A 274 3.37 2.70 -21.81
CA GLY A 274 2.27 3.12 -22.69
C GLY A 274 0.97 3.50 -21.97
N GLU A 275 0.98 3.63 -20.64
CA GLU A 275 -0.19 3.99 -19.82
C GLU A 275 0.01 5.36 -19.14
N PHE A 276 -1.05 6.15 -18.99
CA PHE A 276 -0.96 7.52 -18.45
C PHE A 276 -1.62 7.70 -17.07
N ARG A 277 -2.39 6.72 -16.59
CA ARG A 277 -3.18 6.81 -15.37
C ARG A 277 -2.93 5.62 -14.46
N LEU A 278 -3.20 5.82 -13.16
CA LEU A 278 -3.31 4.70 -12.23
C LEU A 278 -4.55 3.87 -12.59
N ASP A 279 -4.37 2.57 -12.80
CA ASP A 279 -5.41 1.67 -13.33
C ASP A 279 -5.44 0.35 -12.55
N GLY A 280 -6.56 0.11 -11.86
CA GLY A 280 -6.78 -1.11 -11.07
C GLY A 280 -7.03 -2.37 -11.90
N ASN A 281 -7.17 -2.28 -13.22
CA ASN A 281 -7.42 -3.43 -14.07
C ASN A 281 -6.27 -4.44 -14.05
N ALA A 282 -5.02 -3.99 -13.87
CA ALA A 282 -3.87 -4.89 -13.77
C ALA A 282 -3.91 -5.74 -12.49
N VAL A 283 -4.37 -5.18 -11.37
CA VAL A 283 -4.61 -5.92 -10.11
C VAL A 283 -5.67 -7.00 -10.36
N ARG A 284 -6.78 -6.60 -10.99
CA ARG A 284 -7.90 -7.50 -11.30
C ARG A 284 -7.53 -8.60 -12.28
N GLU A 285 -6.69 -8.30 -13.26
CA GLU A 285 -6.14 -9.25 -14.22
C GLU A 285 -5.24 -10.28 -13.52
N TYR A 286 -4.36 -9.83 -12.62
CA TYR A 286 -3.47 -10.71 -11.86
C TYR A 286 -4.24 -11.73 -11.02
N PHE A 287 -5.25 -11.26 -10.27
CA PHE A 287 -6.04 -12.09 -9.35
C PHE A 287 -7.31 -12.69 -9.97
N ARG A 288 -7.51 -12.56 -11.30
CA ARG A 288 -8.70 -13.06 -11.99
C ARG A 288 -9.03 -14.53 -11.65
N PRO A 289 -8.07 -15.48 -11.69
CA PRO A 289 -8.38 -16.88 -11.39
C PRO A 289 -8.85 -17.08 -9.95
N LEU A 290 -8.22 -16.38 -9.00
CA LEU A 290 -8.60 -16.44 -7.59
C LEU A 290 -9.99 -15.88 -7.36
N GLU A 291 -10.32 -14.77 -7.97
CA GLU A 291 -11.63 -14.15 -7.78
C GLU A 291 -12.77 -14.99 -8.35
N ASP A 292 -12.55 -15.64 -9.50
CA ASP A 292 -13.54 -16.54 -10.10
C ASP A 292 -13.74 -17.78 -9.20
N TRP A 293 -12.66 -18.28 -8.60
CA TRP A 293 -12.70 -19.33 -7.59
C TRP A 293 -13.45 -18.88 -6.32
N LEU A 294 -13.11 -17.74 -5.73
CA LEU A 294 -13.75 -17.19 -4.53
C LEU A 294 -15.25 -16.96 -4.72
N ARG A 295 -15.65 -16.49 -5.91
CA ARG A 295 -17.07 -16.29 -6.23
C ARG A 295 -17.83 -17.62 -6.21
N THR A 296 -17.25 -18.64 -6.84
CA THR A 296 -17.85 -19.99 -6.88
C THR A 296 -17.89 -20.60 -5.49
N GLU A 297 -16.80 -20.48 -4.74
CA GLU A 297 -16.66 -21.06 -3.41
C GLU A 297 -17.60 -20.41 -2.40
N ASN A 298 -17.69 -19.08 -2.35
CA ASN A 298 -18.61 -18.37 -1.46
C ASN A 298 -20.08 -18.74 -1.73
N LEU A 299 -20.46 -18.93 -3.01
CA LEU A 299 -21.80 -19.40 -3.37
C LEU A 299 -22.03 -20.85 -2.92
N ARG A 300 -21.01 -21.69 -3.01
CA ARG A 300 -21.07 -23.11 -2.62
C ARG A 300 -21.17 -23.29 -1.10
N SER A 301 -20.44 -22.49 -0.32
CA SER A 301 -20.45 -22.53 1.15
C SER A 301 -21.53 -21.66 1.80
N GLY A 302 -22.18 -20.78 1.04
CA GLY A 302 -23.20 -19.88 1.56
C GLY A 302 -22.64 -18.69 2.36
N GLU A 303 -21.39 -18.29 2.06
CA GLU A 303 -20.75 -17.15 2.72
C GLU A 303 -21.41 -15.83 2.33
N VAL A 304 -21.63 -14.97 3.32
CA VAL A 304 -22.22 -13.64 3.11
C VAL A 304 -21.12 -12.65 2.75
N VAL A 305 -21.25 -12.02 1.58
CA VAL A 305 -20.27 -11.01 1.12
C VAL A 305 -20.65 -9.64 1.63
N GLY A 306 -19.68 -8.98 2.27
CA GLY A 306 -19.85 -7.68 2.93
C GLY A 306 -19.96 -7.82 4.44
N TRP A 307 -20.06 -6.70 5.13
CA TRP A 307 -20.25 -6.64 6.58
C TRP A 307 -21.36 -5.65 6.92
N SER A 308 -22.08 -5.95 7.99
CA SER A 308 -23.07 -5.05 8.57
C SER A 308 -22.50 -4.41 9.83
N TYR A 309 -22.86 -3.15 10.06
CA TYR A 309 -22.59 -2.50 11.33
C TYR A 309 -23.24 -3.28 12.49
N ASP A 310 -22.45 -3.70 13.48
CA ASP A 310 -22.91 -4.51 14.62
C ASP A 310 -22.76 -3.82 16.00
N GLY A 311 -22.31 -2.57 16.03
CA GLY A 311 -22.32 -1.72 17.22
C GLY A 311 -21.17 -0.70 17.25
N ASP A 312 -21.26 0.25 18.18
CA ASP A 312 -20.20 1.25 18.36
C ASP A 312 -18.99 0.61 19.06
N TYR A 313 -17.88 0.48 18.35
CA TYR A 313 -16.63 -0.09 18.90
C TYR A 313 -15.72 0.94 19.58
N CYS A 314 -16.11 2.22 19.51
CA CYS A 314 -15.41 3.32 20.16
C CYS A 314 -16.42 4.32 20.72
N LYS A 315 -16.21 4.77 21.96
CA LYS A 315 -17.07 5.76 22.64
C LYS A 315 -16.25 6.96 23.12
N ARG A 316 -16.91 8.07 23.46
CA ARG A 316 -16.21 9.24 24.00
C ARG A 316 -15.45 8.96 25.29
N SER A 317 -16.03 8.16 26.21
CA SER A 317 -15.33 7.64 27.38
C SER A 317 -15.84 6.24 27.75
N ILE A 318 -14.97 5.40 28.33
CA ILE A 318 -15.35 4.05 28.79
C ILE A 318 -16.32 4.13 29.98
N GLU A 319 -16.20 5.14 30.84
CA GLU A 319 -17.10 5.36 31.98
C GLU A 319 -18.56 5.61 31.52
N THR A 320 -18.74 6.32 30.41
CA THR A 320 -20.06 6.50 29.79
C THR A 320 -20.58 5.26 29.06
N ALA A 321 -19.74 4.23 28.84
CA ALA A 321 -20.14 3.05 28.09
C ALA A 321 -21.15 2.15 28.81
N GLY A 322 -21.12 2.16 30.15
CA GLY A 322 -22.01 1.40 31.03
C GLY A 322 -23.23 2.17 31.53
N LEU A 323 -23.35 3.45 31.20
CA LEU A 323 -24.54 4.24 31.47
C LEU A 323 -25.52 4.04 30.32
N GLN A 324 -26.50 3.15 30.48
CA GLN A 324 -27.73 3.22 29.69
C GLN A 324 -28.39 4.56 30.01
N VAL A 325 -28.11 5.58 29.19
CA VAL A 325 -28.91 6.80 29.20
C VAL A 325 -30.25 6.43 28.60
N TYR A 326 -31.20 6.05 29.44
CA TYR A 326 -32.63 6.10 29.10
C TYR A 326 -33.01 7.57 28.92
N GLY A 327 -32.67 8.12 27.76
CA GLY A 327 -32.91 9.50 27.41
C GLY A 327 -33.02 9.62 25.90
N SER A 328 -34.25 9.39 25.42
CA SER A 328 -34.84 9.91 24.16
C SER A 328 -33.89 10.14 22.98
N GLY A 329 -34.01 9.29 21.96
CA GLY A 329 -33.33 9.46 20.69
C GLY A 329 -33.62 10.83 20.06
N PHE A 330 -32.60 11.69 20.00
CA PHE A 330 -32.58 12.92 19.22
C PHE A 330 -31.13 13.33 18.90
N TYR A 331 -30.35 12.46 18.22
CA TYR A 331 -29.15 12.90 17.50
C TYR A 331 -29.00 12.17 16.17
N TYR A 332 -30.10 12.09 15.42
CA TYR A 332 -30.10 11.95 13.97
C TYR A 332 -31.33 12.69 13.46
N ASN A 333 -31.18 13.96 13.15
CA ASN A 333 -31.93 14.64 12.10
C ASN A 333 -31.40 16.06 11.93
N SER A 334 -30.61 16.25 10.89
CA SER A 334 -30.49 17.53 10.20
C SER A 334 -31.86 17.91 9.65
N ALA A 335 -32.58 18.80 10.32
CA ALA A 335 -33.72 19.49 9.75
C ALA A 335 -33.73 20.94 10.25
N ASN A 336 -33.47 21.86 9.32
CA ASN A 336 -33.70 23.29 9.48
C ASN A 336 -35.15 23.54 9.93
N SER A 337 -35.33 24.20 11.07
CA SER A 337 -36.47 25.10 11.25
C SER A 337 -36.12 26.18 12.26
N TRP A 338 -36.24 27.42 11.82
CA TRP A 338 -36.12 28.61 12.65
C TRP A 338 -37.31 28.67 13.62
N GLY A 339 -37.03 29.00 14.87
CA GLY A 339 -38.06 29.23 15.88
C GLY A 339 -37.47 29.85 17.13
N THR A 340 -37.27 31.17 17.10
CA THR A 340 -36.97 31.96 18.30
C THR A 340 -38.21 32.03 19.19
N SER A 341 -38.00 31.64 20.44
CA SER A 341 -38.95 31.69 21.55
C SER A 341 -38.90 33.03 22.30
N GLY A 342 -40.01 33.35 22.98
CA GLY A 342 -40.12 34.38 24.01
C GLY A 342 -41.05 35.54 23.60
N LEU A 343 -41.99 36.03 24.39
CA LEU A 343 -42.25 35.94 25.83
C LEU A 343 -43.74 36.26 26.06
N THR A 344 -44.36 35.58 27.00
CA THR A 344 -45.64 35.96 27.61
C THR A 344 -45.44 37.12 28.59
N ALA A 345 -46.20 38.22 28.48
CA ALA A 345 -46.88 38.88 29.61
C ALA A 345 -47.66 40.15 29.23
N ILE A 346 -48.99 40.05 29.38
CA ILE A 346 -49.85 40.95 30.19
C ILE A 346 -50.36 42.29 29.58
N LEU A 347 -51.70 42.44 29.70
CA LEU A 347 -52.58 43.63 29.80
C LEU A 347 -52.99 44.43 28.56
N LEU A 348 -54.26 44.20 28.16
CA LEU A 348 -55.37 45.16 27.96
C LEU A 348 -55.14 46.55 27.33
N LEU A 349 -56.13 46.89 26.50
CA LEU A 349 -56.59 48.22 26.05
C LEU A 349 -56.01 48.79 24.73
N SER A 350 -56.79 48.53 23.67
CA SER A 350 -57.40 49.56 22.80
C SER A 350 -56.53 50.62 22.10
N ILE A 351 -56.60 50.53 20.77
CA ILE A 351 -56.92 51.62 19.82
C ILE A 351 -55.80 52.60 19.42
N LEU A 352 -55.81 52.92 18.11
CA LEU A 352 -55.19 54.07 17.41
C LEU A 352 -53.65 54.02 17.33
N PHE A 353 -52.95 54.39 16.26
CA PHE A 353 -53.14 54.75 14.85
C PHE A 353 -51.70 55.10 14.40
N LEU A 354 -51.36 54.91 13.12
CA LEU A 354 -50.43 55.73 12.32
C LEU A 354 -49.20 56.38 13.01
N PHE A 355 -47.98 56.01 12.59
CA PHE A 355 -47.20 56.73 11.58
C PHE A 355 -45.93 55.96 11.21
#